data_AF-A0AAE0WFX0-F1
#
_entry.id   AF-A0AAE0WFX0-F1
#
_cell.length_a   1.000
_cell.length_b   1.000
_cell.length_c   1.000
_cell.angle_alpha   90.00
_cell.angle_beta   90.00
_cell.angle_gamma   90.00
#
_symmetry.space_group_name_H-M   'P 1'
#
loop_
_entity.id
_entity.type
_entity.pdbx_description
1 polymer ?
#
loop_
_entity_poly.entity_id
_entity_poly.type
_entity_poly.pdbx_seq_one_letter_code
_entity_poly.pdbx_strand_id
1 'polypeptide(L)'
;MDRLSLKNITSSSVSKTLPRAQSQEHYLELSFKNISWSSVSRTSNRAQSQKHYLNLCIKNISSNSVARTSPRAQSQECHLELSLKNITSSSVSRTSPQAHSQKHHLELSLNNITSSSISRTLSRALSQKHHPELRIKNIISNSVSRLTTRAQSQHQFELSLKNISSSSVSKASTRAQSQEHHIELSLKNNNSSSVSTSILVKSQKHQLELCFKNINSRSVSRTSTRAPSQEHHLELSLKNINSNSVSRSQMILITVAVPT
;
A
#
# COMPACT_ATOMS: atom_id res chain seq x y z
N MET A 1 3.58 21.80 19.76
CA MET A 1 2.61 21.08 18.90
C MET A 1 2.66 21.77 17.55
N ASP A 2 3.34 21.18 16.57
CA ASP A 2 3.54 21.80 15.27
C ASP A 2 2.49 21.27 14.30
N ARG A 3 1.56 22.14 13.91
CA ARG A 3 0.44 21.76 13.04
C ARG A 3 0.42 22.65 11.82
N LEU A 4 0.55 22.04 10.65
CA LEU A 4 0.37 22.71 9.37
C LEU A 4 -0.85 22.10 8.67
N SER A 5 -1.84 22.94 8.38
CA SER A 5 -3.08 22.53 7.76
C SER A 5 -3.35 23.38 6.54
N LEU A 6 -3.41 22.76 5.36
CA LEU A 6 -3.92 23.40 4.15
C LEU A 6 -5.31 22.85 3.82
N LYS A 7 -6.26 23.76 3.58
CA LYS A 7 -7.66 23.44 3.28
C LYS A 7 -8.13 24.23 2.07
N ASN A 8 -9.07 23.67 1.31
CA ASN A 8 -9.83 24.35 0.26
C ASN A 8 -8.92 24.99 -0.81
N ILE A 9 -7.95 24.21 -1.31
CA ILE A 9 -7.11 24.66 -2.40
C ILE A 9 -7.81 24.33 -3.71
N THR A 10 -8.10 25.36 -4.51
CA THR A 10 -8.59 25.22 -5.88
C THR A 10 -7.62 25.91 -6.82
N SER A 11 -7.16 25.19 -7.85
CA SER A 11 -6.38 25.81 -8.92
C SER A 11 -6.66 25.13 -10.26
N SER A 12 -6.61 25.92 -11.34
CA SER A 12 -6.72 25.40 -12.70
C SER A 12 -5.53 24.49 -13.03
N SER A 13 -4.31 24.87 -12.67
CA SER A 13 -3.14 24.02 -12.92
C SER A 13 -2.07 24.23 -11.85
N VAL A 14 -1.40 23.14 -11.47
CA VAL A 14 -0.25 23.22 -10.57
C VAL A 14 0.87 22.32 -11.06
N SER A 15 1.98 22.93 -11.44
CA SER A 15 3.16 22.21 -11.89
C SER A 15 3.81 21.42 -10.75
N LYS A 16 3.90 22.02 -9.55
CA LYS A 16 4.51 21.40 -8.38
C LYS A 16 3.90 21.90 -7.07
N THR A 17 3.61 20.99 -6.15
CA THR A 17 3.41 21.29 -4.72
C THR A 17 4.41 20.49 -3.89
N LEU A 18 5.26 21.18 -3.11
CA LEU A 18 6.23 20.54 -2.19
C LEU A 18 6.12 21.02 -0.73
N PRO A 19 4.97 20.86 -0.06
CA PRO A 19 4.89 21.09 1.37
C PRO A 19 5.88 20.22 2.15
N ARG A 20 6.68 20.85 3.01
CA ARG A 20 7.64 20.18 3.87
C ARG A 20 7.52 20.68 5.31
N ALA A 21 7.49 19.76 6.25
CA ALA A 21 7.48 20.06 7.68
C ALA A 21 8.54 19.20 8.39
N GLN A 22 9.29 19.82 9.31
CA GLN A 22 10.33 19.17 10.11
C GLN A 22 10.19 19.65 11.56
N SER A 23 10.21 18.73 12.52
CA SER A 23 10.15 19.03 13.96
C SER A 23 11.14 18.16 14.72
N GLN A 24 11.69 18.71 15.80
CA GLN A 24 12.59 18.00 16.71
C GLN A 24 11.87 17.34 17.89
N GLU A 25 10.90 17.99 18.56
CA GLU A 25 10.70 17.58 19.97
C GLU A 25 9.38 16.94 20.40
N HIS A 26 8.17 17.18 19.85
CA HIS A 26 6.99 16.57 20.54
C HIS A 26 5.79 16.11 19.68
N TYR A 27 5.43 16.74 18.57
CA TYR A 27 4.30 16.28 17.74
C TYR A 27 4.23 17.08 16.44
N LEU A 28 4.15 16.39 15.30
CA LEU A 28 4.03 17.02 13.98
C LEU A 28 2.80 16.48 13.23
N GLU A 29 1.85 17.37 12.96
CA GLU A 29 0.67 17.05 12.15
C GLU A 29 0.65 17.90 10.88
N LEU A 30 0.69 17.23 9.75
CA LEU A 30 0.62 17.82 8.43
C LEU A 30 -0.66 17.33 7.75
N SER A 31 -1.63 18.23 7.52
CA SER A 31 -2.93 17.88 6.97
C SER A 31 -3.29 18.67 5.71
N PHE A 32 -3.81 17.94 4.72
CA PHE A 32 -4.29 18.47 3.44
C PHE A 32 -5.72 18.02 3.21
N LYS A 33 -6.66 18.96 3.07
CA LYS A 33 -8.08 18.65 2.88
C LYS A 33 -8.68 19.46 1.73
N ASN A 34 -9.59 18.84 1.00
CA ASN A 34 -10.41 19.47 -0.04
C ASN A 34 -9.54 20.19 -1.06
N ILE A 35 -8.81 19.39 -1.82
CA ILE A 35 -7.91 19.90 -2.83
C ILE A 35 -8.50 19.53 -4.19
N SER A 36 -8.75 20.55 -5.00
CA SER A 36 -9.29 20.40 -6.34
C SER A 36 -8.36 21.04 -7.36
N TRP A 37 -7.91 20.23 -8.33
CA TRP A 37 -7.04 20.70 -9.41
C TRP A 37 -7.50 20.17 -10.76
N SER A 38 -7.55 20.99 -11.81
CA SER A 38 -7.81 20.41 -13.13
C SER A 38 -6.65 19.50 -13.56
N SER A 39 -5.40 19.94 -13.35
CA SER A 39 -4.20 19.15 -13.65
C SER A 39 -3.07 19.40 -12.66
N VAL A 40 -2.43 18.31 -12.21
CA VAL A 40 -1.21 18.37 -11.38
C VAL A 40 -0.11 17.50 -11.94
N SER A 41 1.04 18.12 -12.18
CA SER A 41 2.21 17.37 -12.62
C SER A 41 2.88 16.63 -11.45
N ARG A 42 3.08 17.28 -10.29
CA ARG A 42 3.76 16.67 -9.14
C ARG A 42 3.29 17.23 -7.79
N THR A 43 2.95 16.32 -6.87
CA THR A 43 2.73 16.60 -5.44
C THR A 43 3.67 15.76 -4.60
N SER A 44 4.49 16.40 -3.78
CA SER A 44 5.46 15.75 -2.89
C SER A 44 5.37 16.35 -1.49
N ASN A 45 4.55 15.75 -0.64
CA ASN A 45 4.39 16.15 0.76
C ASN A 45 5.41 15.40 1.61
N ARG A 46 6.25 16.12 2.36
CA ARG A 46 7.27 15.50 3.24
C ARG A 46 7.11 15.96 4.69
N ALA A 47 6.89 15.01 5.58
CA ALA A 47 6.91 15.22 7.02
C ALA A 47 8.08 14.44 7.63
N GLN A 48 8.84 15.07 8.52
CA GLN A 48 9.92 14.44 9.26
C GLN A 48 9.89 14.85 10.73
N SER A 49 9.98 13.88 11.64
CA SER A 49 10.06 14.14 13.08
C SER A 49 11.16 13.30 13.72
N GLN A 50 11.86 13.88 14.70
CA GLN A 50 12.81 13.15 15.53
C GLN A 50 12.13 12.45 16.72
N LYS A 51 11.17 13.09 17.41
CA LYS A 51 10.55 12.55 18.65
C LYS A 51 8.99 12.56 18.66
N HIS A 52 8.44 11.62 19.46
CA HIS A 52 7.05 11.33 19.83
C HIS A 52 6.00 10.90 18.77
N TYR A 53 5.53 11.78 17.86
CA TYR A 53 4.41 11.44 16.95
C TYR A 53 4.44 12.25 15.65
N LEU A 54 4.14 11.58 14.52
CA LEU A 54 4.01 12.19 13.19
C LEU A 54 2.74 11.70 12.50
N ASN A 55 1.86 12.63 12.12
CA ASN A 55 0.70 12.34 11.27
C ASN A 55 0.73 13.14 9.98
N LEU A 56 0.74 12.45 8.85
CA LEU A 56 0.56 13.02 7.52
C LEU A 56 -0.77 12.54 6.95
N CYS A 57 -1.74 13.45 6.87
CA CYS A 57 -3.08 13.14 6.42
C CYS A 57 -3.42 13.92 5.14
N ILE A 58 -3.84 13.21 4.10
CA ILE A 58 -4.28 13.78 2.83
C ILE A 58 -5.68 13.24 2.54
N LYS A 59 -6.66 14.15 2.44
CA LYS A 59 -8.08 13.82 2.27
C LYS A 59 -8.73 14.62 1.16
N ASN A 60 -9.64 13.98 0.43
CA ASN A 60 -10.50 14.61 -0.57
C ASN A 60 -9.68 15.34 -1.65
N ILE A 61 -8.89 14.57 -2.40
CA ILE A 61 -8.23 15.07 -3.61
C ILE A 61 -9.13 14.74 -4.78
N SER A 62 -9.51 15.77 -5.54
CA SER A 62 -10.18 15.62 -6.82
C SER A 62 -9.34 16.27 -7.91
N SER A 63 -9.18 15.58 -9.03
CA SER A 63 -8.52 16.15 -10.20
C SER A 63 -8.88 15.47 -11.50
N ASN A 64 -8.70 16.14 -12.65
CA ASN A 64 -8.81 15.41 -13.91
C ASN A 64 -7.53 14.58 -14.13
N SER A 65 -6.34 15.16 -13.95
CA SER A 65 -5.09 14.41 -14.10
C SER A 65 -4.10 14.62 -12.97
N VAL A 66 -3.59 13.50 -12.45
CA VAL A 66 -2.45 13.45 -11.52
C VAL A 66 -1.32 12.67 -12.15
N ALA A 67 -0.24 13.35 -12.53
CA ALA A 67 0.93 12.64 -13.02
C ALA A 67 1.70 11.97 -11.87
N ARG A 68 1.93 12.65 -10.74
CA ARG A 68 2.68 12.06 -9.60
C ARG A 68 2.23 12.58 -8.23
N THR A 69 1.86 11.68 -7.32
CA THR A 69 1.72 11.96 -5.88
C THR A 69 2.71 11.10 -5.09
N SER A 70 3.47 11.70 -4.18
CA SER A 70 4.50 10.99 -3.40
C SER A 70 4.60 11.54 -1.98
N PRO A 71 3.59 11.29 -1.14
CA PRO A 71 3.66 11.65 0.27
C PRO A 71 4.67 10.77 1.01
N ARG A 72 5.50 11.39 1.82
CA ARG A 72 6.56 10.75 2.57
C ARG A 72 6.56 11.20 4.02
N ALA A 73 6.46 10.25 4.93
CA ALA A 73 6.62 10.46 6.36
C ALA A 73 7.84 9.68 6.84
N GLN A 74 8.66 10.32 7.67
CA GLN A 74 9.84 9.69 8.25
C GLN A 74 9.96 10.05 9.74
N SER A 75 10.17 9.03 10.57
CA SER A 75 10.37 9.19 12.01
C SER A 75 11.56 8.36 12.51
N GLN A 76 12.26 8.90 13.50
CA GLN A 76 13.35 8.22 14.21
C GLN A 76 12.80 7.39 15.40
N GLU A 77 11.98 7.99 16.27
CA GLU A 77 11.61 7.35 17.56
C GLU A 77 10.10 7.25 17.82
N CYS A 78 9.23 7.23 16.80
CA CYS A 78 7.81 7.55 17.01
C CYS A 78 6.79 6.58 16.40
N HIS A 79 5.55 6.79 16.83
CA HIS A 79 4.35 6.43 16.09
C HIS A 79 4.20 7.33 14.85
N LEU A 80 4.14 6.70 13.67
CA LEU A 80 3.99 7.37 12.38
C LEU A 80 2.69 6.93 11.73
N GLU A 81 1.82 7.88 11.41
CA GLU A 81 0.61 7.63 10.61
C GLU A 81 0.71 8.39 9.28
N LEU A 82 0.58 7.67 8.17
CA LEU A 82 0.43 8.24 6.85
C LEU A 82 -0.89 7.75 6.24
N SER A 83 -1.80 8.70 6.01
CA SER A 83 -3.16 8.38 5.57
C SER A 83 -3.53 9.14 4.29
N LEU A 84 -3.91 8.42 3.24
CA LEU A 84 -4.49 8.95 2.01
C LEU A 84 -5.93 8.46 1.90
N LYS A 85 -6.91 9.38 1.86
CA LYS A 85 -8.32 9.03 1.75
C LYS A 85 -9.02 9.84 0.65
N ASN A 86 -9.96 9.20 -0.04
CA ASN A 86 -10.86 9.83 -1.03
C ASN A 86 -10.08 10.57 -2.12
N ILE A 87 -9.34 9.80 -2.91
CA ILE A 87 -8.63 10.32 -4.09
C ILE A 87 -9.44 9.91 -5.30
N THR A 88 -10.01 10.91 -5.98
CA THR A 88 -10.76 10.72 -7.22
C THR A 88 -10.01 11.40 -8.34
N SER A 89 -9.72 10.68 -9.41
CA SER A 89 -9.13 11.27 -10.61
C SER A 89 -9.67 10.64 -11.88
N SER A 90 -9.63 11.34 -13.02
CA SER A 90 -9.86 10.64 -14.29
C SER A 90 -8.63 9.80 -14.64
N SER A 91 -7.43 10.31 -14.40
CA SER A 91 -6.16 9.60 -14.63
C SER A 91 -5.16 9.78 -13.49
N VAL A 92 -4.49 8.69 -13.11
CA VAL A 92 -3.39 8.71 -12.14
C VAL A 92 -2.20 7.96 -12.71
N SER A 93 -1.14 8.69 -13.07
CA SER A 93 0.05 8.01 -13.62
C SER A 93 0.86 7.34 -12.51
N ARG A 94 1.11 8.00 -11.37
CA ARG A 94 1.88 7.42 -10.26
C ARG A 94 1.44 7.91 -8.87
N THR A 95 1.13 6.98 -7.97
CA THR A 95 0.93 7.23 -6.53
C THR A 95 1.95 6.42 -5.74
N SER A 96 2.79 7.08 -4.93
CA SER A 96 3.89 6.45 -4.22
C SER A 96 4.00 6.88 -2.74
N PRO A 97 3.05 6.51 -1.87
CA PRO A 97 3.13 6.81 -0.45
C PRO A 97 4.24 5.98 0.22
N GLN A 98 5.05 6.65 1.05
CA GLN A 98 6.16 6.04 1.77
C GLN A 98 6.17 6.45 3.23
N ALA A 99 6.16 5.47 4.11
CA ALA A 99 6.34 5.65 5.54
C ALA A 99 7.61 4.93 5.98
N HIS A 100 8.41 5.57 6.83
CA HIS A 100 9.60 4.97 7.43
C HIS A 100 9.72 5.33 8.91
N SER A 101 9.85 4.32 9.76
CA SER A 101 10.11 4.46 11.19
C SER A 101 11.30 3.59 11.60
N GLN A 102 12.10 4.02 12.57
CA GLN A 102 13.16 3.18 13.11
C GLN A 102 12.69 2.39 14.34
N LYS A 103 11.97 3.01 15.29
CA LYS A 103 11.72 2.37 16.59
C LYS A 103 10.34 1.77 16.81
N HIS A 104 9.23 2.45 16.49
CA HIS A 104 7.92 2.02 17.03
C HIS A 104 6.92 1.65 15.93
N HIS A 105 5.72 2.23 16.00
CA HIS A 105 4.57 1.89 15.19
C HIS A 105 4.55 2.70 13.89
N LEU A 106 4.19 2.04 12.80
CA LEU A 106 4.05 2.67 11.50
C LEU A 106 2.73 2.22 10.89
N GLU A 107 1.81 3.15 10.67
CA GLU A 107 0.61 2.89 9.90
C GLU A 107 0.66 3.63 8.57
N LEU A 108 0.50 2.87 7.47
CA LEU A 108 0.30 3.40 6.14
C LEU A 108 -1.05 2.94 5.61
N SER A 109 -1.96 3.90 5.43
CA SER A 109 -3.35 3.65 5.10
C SER A 109 -3.75 4.36 3.80
N LEU A 110 -4.20 3.61 2.79
CA LEU A 110 -4.79 4.12 1.54
C LEU A 110 -6.25 3.67 1.47
N ASN A 111 -7.18 4.63 1.38
CA ASN A 111 -8.62 4.33 1.33
C ASN A 111 -9.32 5.10 0.22
N ASN A 112 -10.25 4.45 -0.47
CA ASN A 112 -11.14 5.08 -1.46
C ASN A 112 -10.34 5.80 -2.56
N ILE A 113 -9.62 5.03 -3.36
CA ILE A 113 -8.92 5.55 -4.54
C ILE A 113 -9.72 5.12 -5.76
N THR A 114 -10.33 6.09 -6.43
CA THR A 114 -11.15 5.86 -7.62
C THR A 114 -10.53 6.57 -8.81
N SER A 115 -10.27 5.83 -9.88
CA SER A 115 -9.78 6.41 -11.13
C SER A 115 -10.28 5.66 -12.34
N SER A 116 -10.39 6.30 -13.51
CA SER A 116 -10.62 5.52 -14.75
C SER A 116 -9.36 4.72 -15.12
N SER A 117 -8.18 5.27 -14.84
CA SER A 117 -6.89 4.63 -15.11
C SER A 117 -5.87 4.91 -14.01
N ILE A 118 -5.17 3.85 -13.58
CA ILE A 118 -4.05 3.92 -12.64
C ILE A 118 -2.86 3.25 -13.30
N SER A 119 -1.86 4.01 -13.74
CA SER A 119 -0.67 3.39 -14.33
C SER A 119 0.17 2.73 -13.23
N ARG A 120 0.41 3.37 -12.09
CA ARG A 120 1.22 2.75 -11.02
C ARG A 120 0.86 3.21 -9.62
N THR A 121 0.66 2.26 -8.73
CA THR A 121 0.59 2.50 -7.28
C THR A 121 1.71 1.72 -6.59
N LEU A 122 2.54 2.42 -5.80
CA LEU A 122 3.63 1.85 -5.02
C LEU A 122 3.51 2.27 -3.56
N SER A 123 3.01 1.39 -2.70
CA SER A 123 2.90 1.66 -1.26
C SER A 123 4.06 0.99 -0.53
N ARG A 124 4.80 1.77 0.29
CA ARG A 124 5.96 1.26 1.02
C ARG A 124 5.95 1.65 2.49
N ALA A 125 5.90 0.64 3.37
CA ALA A 125 6.04 0.77 4.81
C ALA A 125 7.33 0.10 5.26
N LEU A 126 8.23 0.83 5.92
CA LEU A 126 9.50 0.28 6.39
C LEU A 126 9.67 0.61 7.87
N SER A 127 9.65 -0.40 8.72
CA SER A 127 10.02 -0.28 10.12
C SER A 127 11.33 -1.04 10.37
N GLN A 128 12.23 -0.49 11.18
CA GLN A 128 13.37 -1.28 11.65
C GLN A 128 12.92 -2.19 12.78
N LYS A 129 12.36 -1.69 13.88
CA LYS A 129 11.99 -2.53 15.02
C LYS A 129 10.55 -3.08 14.94
N HIS A 130 9.53 -2.26 15.18
CA HIS A 130 8.17 -2.75 15.48
C HIS A 130 7.14 -2.61 14.34
N HIS A 131 5.94 -3.14 14.59
CA HIS A 131 4.76 -3.28 13.71
C HIS A 131 4.55 -2.19 12.65
N PRO A 132 4.90 -2.43 11.37
CA PRO A 132 4.27 -1.76 10.26
C PRO A 132 2.89 -2.37 10.02
N GLU A 133 1.88 -1.53 9.95
CA GLU A 133 0.57 -1.85 9.39
C GLU A 133 0.45 -1.19 8.03
N LEU A 134 0.21 -1.99 6.99
CA LEU A 134 -0.08 -1.48 5.66
C LEU A 134 -1.49 -1.90 5.27
N ARG A 135 -2.39 -0.91 5.19
CA ARG A 135 -3.79 -1.11 4.85
C ARG A 135 -4.16 -0.38 3.56
N ILE A 136 -4.66 -1.12 2.58
CA ILE A 136 -5.20 -0.57 1.34
C ILE A 136 -6.64 -1.05 1.19
N LYS A 137 -7.58 -0.13 1.10
CA LYS A 137 -9.00 -0.45 0.95
C LYS A 137 -9.63 0.35 -0.20
N ASN A 138 -10.55 -0.30 -0.92
CA ASN A 138 -11.40 0.34 -1.93
C ASN A 138 -10.57 1.05 -3.00
N ILE A 139 -9.73 0.30 -3.73
CA ILE A 139 -9.15 0.79 -4.98
C ILE A 139 -10.06 0.31 -6.11
N ILE A 140 -10.66 1.27 -6.81
CA ILE A 140 -11.58 1.02 -7.90
C ILE A 140 -11.02 1.69 -9.14
N SER A 141 -10.73 0.91 -10.18
CA SER A 141 -10.29 1.49 -11.45
C SER A 141 -10.69 0.65 -12.64
N ASN A 142 -10.95 1.25 -13.80
CA ASN A 142 -11.14 0.44 -15.01
C ASN A 142 -9.83 -0.27 -15.36
N SER A 143 -8.69 0.42 -15.27
CA SER A 143 -7.38 -0.18 -15.52
C SER A 143 -6.37 0.10 -14.42
N VAL A 144 -5.65 -0.94 -13.99
CA VAL A 144 -4.50 -0.82 -13.08
C VAL A 144 -3.30 -1.52 -13.71
N SER A 145 -2.36 -0.76 -14.27
CA SER A 145 -1.23 -1.39 -14.95
C SER A 145 -0.29 -2.08 -13.95
N ARG A 146 -0.04 -1.43 -12.80
CA ARG A 146 0.87 -1.93 -11.76
C ARG A 146 0.42 -1.52 -10.36
N LEU A 147 0.13 -2.52 -9.52
CA LEU A 147 -0.02 -2.34 -8.08
C LEU A 147 1.16 -3.04 -7.38
N THR A 148 1.90 -2.30 -6.57
CA THR A 148 3.02 -2.86 -5.81
C THR A 148 2.92 -2.43 -4.35
N THR A 149 2.89 -3.41 -3.46
CA THR A 149 2.84 -3.18 -2.02
C THR A 149 4.07 -3.82 -1.40
N ARG A 150 4.86 -3.03 -0.66
CA ARG A 150 6.05 -3.53 0.02
C ARG A 150 6.04 -3.13 1.48
N ALA A 151 6.30 -4.11 2.33
CA ALA A 151 6.55 -3.86 3.73
C ALA A 151 7.73 -4.66 4.26
N GLN A 152 8.47 -4.07 5.19
CA GLN A 152 9.57 -4.72 5.88
C GLN A 152 9.60 -4.31 7.35
N SER A 153 9.92 -5.28 8.21
CA SER A 153 10.04 -5.17 9.65
C SER A 153 11.11 -6.15 10.16
N GLN A 154 11.66 -5.92 11.36
CA GLN A 154 12.41 -6.96 12.07
C GLN A 154 11.47 -7.89 12.83
N HIS A 155 10.47 -7.37 13.55
CA HIS A 155 9.62 -8.18 14.43
C HIS A 155 8.32 -8.66 13.77
N GLN A 156 7.31 -7.78 13.70
CA GLN A 156 5.94 -8.12 13.27
C GLN A 156 5.48 -7.23 12.13
N PHE A 157 4.55 -7.71 11.31
CA PHE A 157 4.00 -6.99 10.17
C PHE A 157 2.56 -7.43 9.81
N GLU A 158 1.66 -6.47 9.55
CA GLU A 158 0.32 -6.72 9.02
C GLU A 158 0.13 -6.05 7.64
N LEU A 159 -0.29 -6.84 6.65
CA LEU A 159 -0.74 -6.35 5.35
C LEU A 159 -2.20 -6.69 5.12
N SER A 160 -3.00 -5.66 4.84
CA SER A 160 -4.40 -5.86 4.47
C SER A 160 -4.71 -5.15 3.15
N LEU A 161 -5.11 -5.90 2.12
CA LEU A 161 -5.74 -5.33 0.92
C LEU A 161 -7.20 -5.79 0.84
N LYS A 162 -8.14 -4.85 0.81
CA LYS A 162 -9.58 -5.14 0.72
C LYS A 162 -10.23 -4.38 -0.42
N ASN A 163 -11.15 -5.04 -1.12
CA ASN A 163 -12.00 -4.42 -2.15
C ASN A 163 -11.17 -3.76 -3.28
N ILE A 164 -10.21 -4.49 -3.85
CA ILE A 164 -9.48 -4.04 -5.03
C ILE A 164 -10.22 -4.54 -6.27
N SER A 165 -10.93 -3.64 -6.93
CA SER A 165 -11.74 -3.96 -8.11
C SER A 165 -11.17 -3.26 -9.32
N SER A 166 -10.88 -4.03 -10.36
CA SER A 166 -10.58 -3.43 -11.65
C SER A 166 -11.04 -4.26 -12.82
N SER A 167 -11.29 -3.62 -13.97
CA SER A 167 -11.53 -4.41 -15.19
C SER A 167 -10.23 -5.10 -15.63
N SER A 168 -9.06 -4.52 -15.40
CA SER A 168 -7.76 -5.14 -15.73
C SER A 168 -6.66 -4.80 -14.73
N VAL A 169 -5.96 -5.81 -14.21
CA VAL A 169 -4.68 -5.65 -13.50
C VAL A 169 -3.56 -6.32 -14.27
N SER A 170 -2.70 -5.53 -14.91
CA SER A 170 -1.60 -6.15 -15.67
C SER A 170 -0.58 -6.82 -14.73
N LYS A 171 -0.28 -6.20 -13.58
CA LYS A 171 0.64 -6.75 -12.55
C LYS A 171 0.28 -6.28 -11.14
N ALA A 172 -0.01 -7.21 -10.24
CA ALA A 172 -0.06 -6.97 -8.80
C ALA A 172 1.08 -7.72 -8.12
N SER A 173 1.85 -7.02 -7.30
CA SER A 173 2.95 -7.64 -6.54
C SER A 173 2.90 -7.19 -5.08
N THR A 174 2.90 -8.16 -4.18
CA THR A 174 2.95 -7.91 -2.75
C THR A 174 4.21 -8.55 -2.19
N ARG A 175 5.01 -7.75 -1.48
CA ARG A 175 6.23 -8.23 -0.82
C ARG A 175 6.22 -7.87 0.66
N ALA A 176 6.22 -8.88 1.50
CA ALA A 176 6.37 -8.77 2.94
C ALA A 176 7.66 -9.47 3.38
N GLN A 177 8.43 -8.86 4.26
CA GLN A 177 9.64 -9.47 4.80
C GLN A 177 9.76 -9.16 6.30
N SER A 178 9.90 -10.20 7.12
CA SER A 178 10.18 -10.13 8.56
C SER A 178 11.39 -10.99 8.93
N GLN A 179 12.07 -10.64 10.04
CA GLN A 179 13.20 -11.40 10.58
C GLN A 179 12.81 -12.31 11.76
N GLU A 180 11.82 -11.95 12.59
CA GLU A 180 11.71 -12.61 13.91
C GLU A 180 10.35 -13.23 14.32
N HIS A 181 9.20 -12.56 14.18
CA HIS A 181 8.03 -12.96 14.97
C HIS A 181 6.74 -13.32 14.21
N HIS A 182 6.19 -12.43 13.36
CA HIS A 182 4.86 -12.68 12.78
C HIS A 182 4.61 -11.91 11.48
N ILE A 183 4.02 -12.56 10.47
CA ILE A 183 3.48 -11.89 9.28
C ILE A 183 2.04 -12.32 9.06
N GLU A 184 1.14 -11.34 9.09
CA GLU A 184 -0.25 -11.52 8.64
C GLU A 184 -0.43 -10.86 7.27
N LEU A 185 -0.92 -11.62 6.30
CA LEU A 185 -1.30 -11.12 4.99
C LEU A 185 -2.75 -11.49 4.69
N SER A 186 -3.59 -10.47 4.57
CA SER A 186 -5.01 -10.64 4.28
C SER A 186 -5.39 -9.95 2.97
N LEU A 187 -5.90 -10.72 2.01
CA LEU A 187 -6.49 -10.22 0.77
C LEU A 187 -7.98 -10.61 0.73
N LYS A 188 -8.88 -9.61 0.67
CA LYS A 188 -10.34 -9.86 0.62
C LYS A 188 -11.02 -9.10 -0.51
N ASN A 189 -11.95 -9.76 -1.20
CA ASN A 189 -12.85 -9.17 -2.20
C ASN A 189 -12.11 -8.49 -3.37
N ASN A 190 -11.20 -9.21 -4.01
CA ASN A 190 -10.47 -8.65 -5.15
C ASN A 190 -11.03 -9.25 -6.44
N ASN A 191 -11.51 -8.38 -7.34
CA ASN A 191 -12.15 -8.78 -8.59
C ASN A 191 -11.37 -8.17 -9.76
N SER A 192 -10.93 -8.99 -10.72
CA SER A 192 -10.21 -8.48 -11.89
C SER A 192 -10.34 -9.37 -13.12
N SER A 193 -10.65 -8.82 -14.29
CA SER A 193 -10.85 -9.68 -15.48
C SER A 193 -9.54 -10.33 -15.98
N SER A 194 -8.39 -9.70 -15.72
CA SER A 194 -7.07 -10.27 -16.00
C SER A 194 -6.12 -9.93 -14.85
N VAL A 195 -5.39 -10.93 -14.36
CA VAL A 195 -4.47 -10.78 -13.23
C VAL A 195 -3.17 -11.57 -13.44
N SER A 196 -2.03 -10.88 -13.30
CA SER A 196 -0.77 -11.49 -12.89
C SER A 196 -0.46 -11.08 -11.45
N THR A 197 -0.59 -11.99 -10.49
CA THR A 197 -0.32 -11.76 -9.07
C THR A 197 0.93 -12.48 -8.63
N SER A 198 1.87 -11.76 -8.03
CA SER A 198 3.01 -12.35 -7.34
C SER A 198 3.01 -11.93 -5.88
N ILE A 199 2.98 -12.91 -4.99
CA ILE A 199 3.03 -12.69 -3.54
C ILE A 199 4.30 -13.35 -3.03
N LEU A 200 5.18 -12.53 -2.49
CA LEU A 200 6.41 -12.98 -1.86
C LEU A 200 6.37 -12.58 -0.40
N VAL A 201 6.26 -13.58 0.46
CA VAL A 201 6.38 -13.41 1.90
C VAL A 201 7.68 -14.10 2.31
N LYS A 202 8.54 -13.44 3.09
CA LYS A 202 9.73 -14.06 3.64
C LYS A 202 9.73 -13.86 5.14
N SER A 203 9.83 -14.95 5.90
CA SER A 203 10.09 -14.89 7.35
C SER A 203 11.28 -15.76 7.67
N GLN A 204 12.17 -15.26 8.53
CA GLN A 204 13.32 -16.03 9.02
C GLN A 204 12.98 -16.82 10.28
N LYS A 205 12.02 -16.38 11.12
CA LYS A 205 11.58 -17.08 12.34
C LYS A 205 10.08 -16.90 12.58
N HIS A 206 9.41 -17.99 12.97
CA HIS A 206 8.02 -18.08 13.44
C HIS A 206 6.90 -17.57 12.49
N GLN A 207 5.65 -17.75 12.97
CA GLN A 207 4.34 -17.82 12.29
C GLN A 207 4.11 -16.95 11.04
N LEU A 208 3.60 -17.58 9.97
CA LEU A 208 2.98 -16.91 8.83
C LEU A 208 1.49 -17.25 8.75
N GLU A 209 0.64 -16.22 8.70
CA GLU A 209 -0.79 -16.37 8.41
C GLU A 209 -1.13 -15.68 7.10
N LEU A 210 -1.64 -16.47 6.14
CA LEU A 210 -2.04 -16.01 4.83
C LEU A 210 -3.53 -16.29 4.63
N CYS A 211 -4.33 -15.23 4.54
CA CYS A 211 -5.78 -15.33 4.33
C CYS A 211 -6.18 -14.70 2.99
N PHE A 212 -6.72 -15.51 2.09
CA PHE A 212 -7.27 -15.07 0.80
C PHE A 212 -8.76 -15.41 0.73
N LYS A 213 -9.61 -14.39 0.61
CA LYS A 213 -11.07 -14.57 0.56
C LYS A 213 -11.70 -13.80 -0.61
N ASN A 214 -12.60 -14.44 -1.36
CA ASN A 214 -13.35 -13.80 -2.46
C ASN A 214 -12.40 -13.15 -3.49
N ILE A 215 -11.53 -13.96 -4.09
CA ILE A 215 -10.60 -13.52 -5.14
C ILE A 215 -11.13 -14.06 -6.46
N ASN A 216 -11.66 -13.18 -7.32
CA ASN A 216 -12.24 -13.60 -8.59
C ASN A 216 -11.46 -13.02 -9.77
N SER A 217 -11.13 -13.88 -10.72
CA SER A 217 -10.50 -13.47 -11.97
C SER A 217 -11.11 -14.12 -13.20
N ARG A 218 -11.27 -13.35 -14.28
CA ARG A 218 -11.76 -13.94 -15.55
C ARG A 218 -10.64 -14.67 -16.30
N SER A 219 -9.40 -14.23 -16.16
CA SER A 219 -8.18 -14.84 -16.68
C SER A 219 -7.01 -14.64 -15.70
N VAL A 220 -6.26 -15.69 -15.39
CA VAL A 220 -5.07 -15.62 -14.52
C VAL A 220 -3.85 -15.91 -15.37
N SER A 221 -2.91 -14.97 -15.51
CA SER A 221 -1.73 -15.25 -16.32
C SER A 221 -0.63 -15.97 -15.54
N ARG A 222 -0.42 -15.63 -14.27
CA ARG A 222 0.50 -16.31 -13.31
C ARG A 222 0.13 -15.91 -11.87
N THR A 223 -0.05 -16.89 -11.00
CA THR A 223 -0.18 -16.73 -9.55
C THR A 223 0.97 -17.49 -8.88
N SER A 224 1.82 -16.79 -8.14
CA SER A 224 2.87 -17.44 -7.37
C SER A 224 2.91 -16.86 -5.97
N THR A 225 2.76 -17.75 -4.99
CA THR A 225 2.99 -17.44 -3.58
C THR A 225 4.24 -18.19 -3.15
N ARG A 226 5.28 -17.45 -2.79
CA ARG A 226 6.51 -18.03 -2.24
C ARG A 226 6.67 -17.58 -0.81
N ALA A 227 6.75 -18.55 0.10
CA ALA A 227 6.95 -18.35 1.53
C ALA A 227 8.09 -19.24 2.02
N PRO A 228 9.37 -18.86 1.81
CA PRO A 228 10.48 -19.56 2.44
C PRO A 228 10.49 -19.19 3.93
N SER A 229 10.47 -20.21 4.79
CA SER A 229 10.45 -20.09 6.26
C SER A 229 11.36 -21.16 6.86
N GLN A 230 12.11 -20.82 7.92
CA GLN A 230 12.99 -21.73 8.66
C GLN A 230 12.28 -22.36 9.91
N GLU A 231 10.99 -22.74 9.82
CA GLU A 231 10.10 -23.33 10.89
C GLU A 231 9.27 -22.30 11.75
N HIS A 232 8.11 -22.54 12.39
CA HIS A 232 7.35 -23.73 12.89
C HIS A 232 5.81 -23.71 12.64
N HIS A 233 5.20 -22.69 12.02
CA HIS A 233 3.74 -22.66 11.82
C HIS A 233 3.36 -21.81 10.60
N LEU A 234 2.73 -22.44 9.60
CA LEU A 234 2.22 -21.80 8.40
C LEU A 234 0.73 -22.08 8.32
N GLU A 235 -0.08 -21.03 8.36
CA GLU A 235 -1.51 -21.14 8.14
C GLU A 235 -1.88 -20.47 6.83
N LEU A 236 -2.45 -21.25 5.91
CA LEU A 236 -2.94 -20.78 4.63
C LEU A 236 -4.44 -21.04 4.55
N SER A 237 -5.22 -19.97 4.55
CA SER A 237 -6.67 -20.01 4.39
C SER A 237 -7.07 -19.46 3.03
N LEU A 238 -7.66 -20.32 2.18
CA LEU A 238 -8.20 -19.95 0.87
C LEU A 238 -9.71 -20.18 0.87
N LYS A 239 -10.49 -19.14 0.55
CA LYS A 239 -11.95 -19.25 0.44
C LYS A 239 -12.48 -18.46 -0.75
N ASN A 240 -13.34 -19.08 -1.56
CA ASN A 240 -13.98 -18.46 -2.73
C ASN A 240 -12.94 -17.83 -3.70
N ILE A 241 -12.05 -18.67 -4.23
CA ILE A 241 -11.11 -18.26 -5.29
C ILE A 241 -11.64 -18.82 -6.61
N ASN A 242 -12.06 -17.95 -7.53
CA ASN A 242 -12.67 -18.34 -8.79
C ASN A 242 -11.84 -17.85 -9.99
N SER A 243 -11.70 -18.69 -11.01
CA SER A 243 -11.03 -18.37 -12.27
C SER A 243 -11.77 -18.96 -13.48
N ASN A 244 -12.29 -18.09 -14.37
CA ASN A 244 -13.14 -18.52 -15.49
C ASN A 244 -12.37 -19.01 -16.73
N SER A 245 -11.06 -18.77 -16.81
CA SER A 245 -10.20 -19.31 -17.87
C SER A 245 -8.79 -19.58 -17.33
N VAL A 246 -8.30 -20.80 -17.54
CA VAL A 246 -6.96 -21.27 -17.16
C VAL A 246 -6.23 -21.60 -18.47
N SER A 247 -5.23 -20.82 -18.87
CA SER A 247 -4.37 -21.22 -19.99
C SER A 247 -3.35 -22.26 -19.51
N ARG A 248 -3.00 -23.20 -20.39
CA ARG A 248 -2.29 -24.49 -20.17
C ARG A 248 -0.93 -24.44 -19.44
N SER A 249 -0.49 -23.31 -18.88
CA SER A 249 0.80 -23.19 -18.15
C SER A 249 0.68 -22.55 -16.76
N GLN A 250 -0.52 -22.49 -16.17
CA GLN A 250 -0.82 -21.54 -15.11
C GLN A 250 -1.35 -22.24 -13.86
N MET A 251 -0.46 -23.01 -13.24
CA MET A 251 -0.65 -23.61 -11.92
C MET A 251 -0.63 -22.50 -10.87
N ILE A 252 -1.59 -22.49 -9.94
CA ILE A 252 -1.40 -21.81 -8.64
C ILE A 252 -0.22 -22.52 -7.98
N LEU A 253 0.99 -21.99 -8.17
CA LEU A 253 2.19 -22.57 -7.58
C LEU A 253 2.39 -21.94 -6.20
N ILE A 254 1.89 -22.64 -5.18
CA ILE A 254 2.21 -22.36 -3.79
C ILE A 254 3.49 -23.15 -3.50
N THR A 255 4.62 -22.47 -3.51
CA THR A 255 5.89 -23.09 -3.09
C THR A 255 6.15 -22.68 -1.65
N VAL A 256 5.85 -23.60 -0.73
CA VAL A 256 6.35 -23.56 0.64
C VAL A 256 7.70 -24.26 0.62
N ALA A 257 8.77 -23.51 0.85
CA ALA A 257 10.12 -24.08 0.97
C ALA A 257 10.50 -24.03 2.45
N VAL A 258 10.48 -25.20 3.09
CA VAL A 258 11.11 -25.42 4.40
C VAL A 258 12.55 -25.87 4.10
N PRO A 259 13.59 -25.12 4.50
CA PRO A 259 14.96 -25.60 4.34
C PRO A 259 15.19 -26.81 5.26
N THR A 260 15.88 -27.81 4.71
CA THR A 260 16.40 -29.00 5.41
C THR A 260 17.39 -28.64 6.50
#